data_AF-A0A6N8SR20-F1
#
_entry.id   AF-A0A6N8SR20-F1
#
_cell.length_a   1.000
_cell.length_b   1.000
_cell.length_c   1.000
_cell.angle_alpha   90.00
_cell.angle_beta   90.00
_cell.angle_gamma   90.00
#
_symmetry.space_group_name_H-M   'P 1'
#
loop_
_entity.id
_entity.type
_entity.pdbx_description
1 polymer ?
#
loop_
_entity_poly.entity_id
_entity_poly.type
_entity_poly.pdbx_seq_one_letter_code
_entity_poly.pdbx_strand_id
1 'polypeptide(L)'
;AGEACPVWIGHPMTAHWGVEDPAAVTGSGVEIQRAFAQAARFLKNRIAAFVSLPLVSIDHMALETKLRQIGAMEGSTSPQGKSA
;
A
#
# COMPACT_ATOMS: atom_id res chain seq x y z
N ALA A 1 5.91 9.46 2.38
CA ALA A 1 6.28 8.52 3.47
C ALA A 1 7.74 8.76 3.85
N GLY A 2 7.98 9.40 4.99
CA GLY A 2 9.32 9.72 5.52
C GLY A 2 9.37 9.69 7.05
N GLU A 3 8.36 9.09 7.66
CA GLU A 3 8.24 8.97 9.11
C GLU A 3 9.01 7.72 9.58
N ALA A 4 9.65 7.82 10.75
CA ALA A 4 10.36 6.68 11.33
C ALA A 4 9.36 5.55 11.62
N CYS A 5 9.67 4.34 11.16
CA CYS A 5 8.87 3.17 11.48
C CYS A 5 8.95 2.88 12.99
N PRO A 6 7.82 2.53 13.65
CA PRO A 6 7.82 2.17 15.06
C PRO A 6 8.66 0.91 15.32
N VAL A 7 9.23 0.81 16.53
CA VAL A 7 9.98 -0.38 16.97
C VAL A 7 9.00 -1.51 17.29
N TRP A 8 9.16 -2.64 16.62
CA TRP A 8 8.37 -3.85 16.88
C TRP A 8 9.23 -4.90 17.58
N ILE A 9 8.71 -5.54 18.64
CA ILE A 9 9.37 -6.67 19.29
C ILE A 9 9.18 -7.93 18.43
N GLY A 10 10.27 -8.55 17.99
CA GLY A 10 10.28 -9.72 17.09
C GLY A 10 10.71 -9.36 15.65
N HIS A 11 10.40 -10.24 14.70
CA HIS A 11 10.63 -10.02 13.26
C HIS A 11 9.29 -9.99 12.50
N PRO A 12 8.48 -8.93 12.67
CA PRO A 12 7.25 -8.81 11.91
C PRO A 12 7.57 -8.64 10.43
N MET A 13 6.71 -9.20 9.58
CA MET A 13 6.74 -8.87 8.17
C MET A 13 6.19 -7.45 7.97
N THR A 14 6.93 -6.62 7.25
CA THR A 14 6.54 -5.24 6.94
C THR A 14 6.28 -5.09 5.45
N ALA A 15 5.34 -4.23 5.10
CA ALA A 15 5.06 -3.87 3.71
C ALA A 15 4.69 -2.39 3.62
N HIS A 16 5.12 -1.73 2.55
CA HIS A 16 4.80 -0.34 2.28
C HIS A 16 3.91 -0.21 1.04
N TRP A 17 2.71 0.35 1.21
CA TRP A 17 1.72 0.53 0.14
C TRP A 17 1.45 2.01 -0.10
N GLY A 18 2.44 2.69 -0.68
CA GLY A 18 2.34 4.11 -1.01
C GLY A 18 1.26 4.40 -2.05
N VAL A 19 0.62 5.55 -1.91
CA VAL A 19 -0.29 6.16 -2.89
C VAL A 19 0.05 7.65 -2.99
N GLU A 20 -0.26 8.26 -4.13
CA GLU A 20 -0.13 9.72 -4.30
C GLU A 20 -0.89 10.45 -3.19
N ASP A 21 -0.31 11.53 -2.67
CA ASP A 21 -0.91 12.31 -1.60
C ASP A 21 -2.06 13.16 -2.16
N PRO A 22 -3.35 12.83 -1.88
CA PRO A 22 -4.46 13.60 -2.41
C PRO A 22 -4.55 15.00 -1.78
N ALA A 23 -3.92 15.25 -0.63
CA ALA A 23 -3.89 16.56 0.02
C ALA A 23 -2.91 17.53 -0.65
N ALA A 24 -1.97 17.03 -1.45
CA ALA A 24 -1.05 17.84 -2.25
C ALA A 24 -1.70 18.39 -3.54
N VAL A 25 -2.88 17.87 -3.93
CA VAL A 25 -3.59 18.32 -5.14
C VAL A 25 -4.20 19.70 -4.93
N THR A 26 -3.93 20.62 -5.85
CA THR A 26 -4.54 21.95 -5.92
C THR A 26 -5.40 22.08 -7.17
N GLY A 27 -6.42 22.95 -7.14
CA GLY A 27 -7.33 23.15 -8.27
C GLY A 27 -8.79 23.34 -7.86
N SER A 28 -9.70 23.01 -8.75
CA SER A 28 -11.14 23.03 -8.49
C SER A 28 -11.53 22.01 -7.41
N GLY A 29 -12.66 22.26 -6.75
CA GLY A 29 -13.20 21.31 -5.76
C GLY A 29 -13.42 19.90 -6.35
N VAL A 30 -13.78 19.80 -7.64
CA VAL A 30 -13.97 18.51 -8.32
C VAL A 30 -12.64 17.76 -8.50
N GLU A 31 -11.56 18.46 -8.83
CA GLU A 31 -10.22 17.85 -8.97
C GLU A 31 -9.70 17.31 -7.64
N ILE A 32 -9.86 18.10 -6.57
CA ILE A 32 -9.49 17.67 -5.20
C ILE A 32 -10.32 16.44 -4.79
N GLN A 33 -11.65 16.50 -4.95
CA GLN A 33 -12.53 15.36 -4.61
C GLN A 33 -12.18 14.11 -5.42
N ARG A 34 -11.84 14.26 -6.70
CA ARG A 34 -11.39 13.14 -7.55
C ARG A 34 -10.09 12.52 -7.03
N ALA A 35 -9.11 13.33 -6.62
CA ALA A 35 -7.85 12.84 -6.06
C ALA A 35 -8.07 12.02 -4.79
N PHE A 36 -8.90 12.51 -3.86
CA PHE A 36 -9.26 11.77 -2.64
C PHE A 36 -10.01 10.48 -2.95
N ALA A 37 -11.01 10.52 -3.83
CA ALA A 37 -11.76 9.33 -4.23
C ALA A 37 -10.84 8.28 -4.89
N GLN A 38 -9.87 8.72 -5.69
CA GLN A 38 -8.90 7.84 -6.33
C GLN A 38 -7.95 7.19 -5.30
N ALA A 39 -7.38 7.97 -4.38
CA ALA A 39 -6.53 7.43 -3.32
C ALA A 39 -7.28 6.41 -2.44
N ALA A 40 -8.52 6.74 -2.04
CA ALA A 40 -9.38 5.85 -1.28
C ALA A 40 -9.69 4.54 -2.03
N ARG A 41 -9.93 4.62 -3.35
CA ARG A 41 -10.16 3.44 -4.19
C ARG A 41 -8.93 2.53 -4.22
N PHE A 42 -7.73 3.09 -4.39
CA PHE A 42 -6.50 2.31 -4.41
C PHE A 42 -6.24 1.61 -3.07
N LEU A 43 -6.41 2.32 -1.95
CA LEU A 43 -6.28 1.73 -0.61
C LEU A 43 -7.32 0.64 -0.35
N LYS A 44 -8.59 0.87 -0.72
CA LYS A 44 -9.67 -0.12 -0.58
C LYS A 44 -9.33 -1.41 -1.32
N ASN A 45 -8.85 -1.31 -2.57
CA ASN A 45 -8.51 -2.47 -3.38
C ASN A 45 -7.35 -3.27 -2.76
N ARG A 46 -6.33 -2.60 -2.21
CA ARG A 46 -5.20 -3.25 -1.53
C ARG A 46 -5.61 -3.95 -0.25
N ILE A 47 -6.43 -3.29 0.58
CA ILE A 47 -6.99 -3.89 1.81
C ILE A 47 -7.83 -5.12 1.46
N ALA A 48 -8.69 -5.03 0.44
CA ALA A 48 -9.51 -6.14 -0.02
C ALA A 48 -8.65 -7.33 -0.48
N ALA A 49 -7.56 -7.08 -1.23
CA ALA A 49 -6.62 -8.11 -1.63
C ALA A 49 -5.92 -8.76 -0.43
N PHE A 50 -5.50 -7.96 0.55
CA PHE A 50 -4.83 -8.46 1.76
C PHE A 50 -5.72 -9.35 2.62
N VAL A 51 -6.96 -8.93 2.90
CA VAL A 51 -7.89 -9.73 3.72
C VAL A 51 -8.32 -11.02 3.01
N SER A 52 -8.13 -11.12 1.70
CA SER A 52 -8.40 -12.32 0.92
C SER A 52 -7.26 -13.35 0.92
N LEU A 53 -6.10 -13.03 1.50
CA LEU A 53 -4.96 -13.94 1.53
C LEU A 53 -5.25 -15.15 2.43
N PRO A 54 -4.91 -16.38 2.00
CA PRO A 54 -5.09 -17.57 2.82
C PRO A 54 -3.93 -17.72 3.81
N LEU A 55 -3.89 -16.84 4.83
CA LEU A 55 -2.76 -16.68 5.76
C LEU A 55 -2.36 -17.98 6.49
N VAL A 56 -3.28 -18.93 6.65
CA VAL A 56 -3.03 -20.22 7.33
C VAL A 56 -2.29 -21.22 6.44
N SER A 57 -2.42 -21.10 5.11
CA SER A 57 -1.94 -22.12 4.17
C SER A 57 -0.75 -21.69 3.32
N ILE A 58 -0.22 -20.48 3.52
CA ILE A 58 0.94 -19.95 2.79
C ILE A 58 2.13 -19.81 3.73
N ASP A 59 3.32 -20.11 3.22
CA ASP A 59 4.56 -19.91 3.96
C ASP A 59 5.00 -18.44 3.98
N HIS A 60 6.09 -18.17 4.71
CA HIS A 60 6.65 -16.84 4.87
C HIS A 60 7.06 -16.19 3.54
N MET A 61 7.71 -16.93 2.64
CA MET A 61 8.18 -16.40 1.37
C MET A 61 7.00 -16.07 0.44
N ALA A 62 5.97 -16.91 0.44
CA ALA A 62 4.74 -16.70 -0.30
C ALA A 62 4.00 -15.47 0.24
N LEU A 63 3.88 -15.32 1.56
CA LEU A 63 3.27 -14.14 2.18
C LEU A 63 4.01 -12.86 1.78
N GLU A 64 5.35 -12.83 1.90
CA GLU A 64 6.18 -11.68 1.54
C GLU A 64 6.01 -11.28 0.06
N THR A 65 5.97 -12.28 -0.82
CA THR A 65 5.72 -12.08 -2.26
C THR A 65 4.33 -11.49 -2.50
N LYS A 66 3.30 -11.99 -1.82
CA LYS A 66 1.92 -11.48 -1.94
C LYS A 66 1.81 -10.04 -1.42
N LEU A 67 2.43 -9.70 -0.30
CA LEU A 67 2.42 -8.32 0.22
C LEU A 67 3.12 -7.34 -0.72
N ARG A 68 4.23 -7.75 -1.36
CA ARG A 68 4.89 -6.96 -2.41
C ARG A 68 4.00 -6.75 -3.63
N GLN A 69 3.32 -7.81 -4.09
CA GLN A 69 2.38 -7.73 -5.22
C GLN A 69 1.23 -6.77 -4.94
N ILE A 70 0.65 -6.81 -3.73
CA ILE A 70 -0.41 -5.88 -3.30
C ILE A 70 0.11 -4.43 -3.29
N GLY A 71 1.34 -4.21 -2.81
CA GLY A 71 1.98 -2.89 -2.83
C GLY A 71 2.26 -2.33 -4.21
N ALA A 72 2.44 -3.21 -5.21
CA ALA A 72 2.68 -2.85 -6.61
C ALA A 72 1.38 -2.70 -7.44
N MET A 73 0.19 -2.86 -6.84
CA MET A 73 -1.08 -2.60 -7.51
C MET A 73 -1.20 -1.14 -7.98
N GLU A 74 -2.10 -0.88 -8.93
CA GLU A 74 -2.36 0.43 -9.54
C GLU A 74 -2.36 1.58 -8.52
N GLY A 75 -1.73 2.71 -8.89
CA GLY A 75 -1.60 3.88 -8.03
C GLY A 75 -0.56 3.71 -6.93
N SER A 76 0.48 2.91 -7.15
CA SER A 76 1.63 2.78 -6.26
C SER A 76 2.66 3.87 -6.54
N THR A 77 3.20 4.48 -5.49
CA THR A 77 4.27 5.48 -5.58
C THR A 77 5.68 4.89 -5.38
N SER A 78 5.77 3.58 -5.15
CA SER A 78 7.06 2.90 -5.03
C SER A 78 7.75 2.83 -6.39
N PRO A 79 9.03 3.22 -6.51
CA PRO A 79 9.80 2.94 -7.73
C PRO A 79 9.90 1.42 -7.89
N GLN A 80 9.54 0.89 -9.05
CA GLN A 80 9.76 -0.51 -9.36
C GLN A 80 11.23 -0.85 -9.14
N GLY A 81 11.52 -1.69 -8.14
CA GLY A 81 12.84 -2.33 -8.01
C GLY A 81 13.67 -2.09 -6.75
N LYS A 82 13.11 -1.64 -5.62
CA LYS A 82 13.83 -1.76 -4.33
C LYS A 82 12.91 -2.31 -3.24
N SER A 83 12.95 -3.63 -3.11
CA SER A 83 12.56 -4.33 -1.88
C SER A 83 13.40 -3.76 -0.73
N ALA A 84 12.75 -3.23 0.29
CA ALA A 84 13.36 -3.15 1.62
C ALA A 84 13.42 -4.57 2.21
#